data_AF-A0A0D9AL71-F1
#
_entry.id   AF-A0A0D9AL71-F1
#
_cell.length_a   1.000
_cell.length_b   1.000
_cell.length_c   1.000
_cell.angle_alpha   90.00
_cell.angle_beta   90.00
_cell.angle_gamma   90.00
#
_symmetry.space_group_name_H-M   'P 1'
#
loop_
_entity.id
_entity.type
_entity.pdbx_description
1 polymer ?
#
loop_
_entity_poly.entity_id
_entity_poly.type
_entity_poly.pdbx_seq_one_letter_code
_entity_poly.pdbx_strand_id
1 'polypeptide(L)'
;MNLSDPKDLASLLEAFLLAAGKPMSIDRMAELFEEAERPAPALLRKALEVLDKSCKGRAFELKEVASGYRLQVRERFSPWVGRLWEERPQRYSRALLETLVLIAYRQPITRGEIEDIRGVAVNSQIVKTLLEREWVRVVGHRDVPGRPAMFATTKQFLDHFNLKNLDELPPLAVLREMEPEPLPVDVEEAPVPVALQARADLEQEPEEASRGQTSFRSLLAELDSMETGLKTDFDDLRDEAEDESQRLPDEDRRDY
;
A
#
# COMPACT_ATOMS: atom_id res chain seq x y z
N MET A 1 12.39 -40.60 7.60
CA MET A 1 11.16 -39.84 7.30
C MET A 1 10.40 -40.62 6.25
N ASN A 2 9.16 -41.03 6.53
CA ASN A 2 8.37 -41.82 5.60
C ASN A 2 7.48 -40.88 4.76
N LEU A 3 7.86 -40.63 3.51
CA LEU A 3 7.11 -39.75 2.60
C LEU A 3 5.72 -40.29 2.20
N SER A 4 5.43 -41.56 2.53
CA SER A 4 4.10 -42.15 2.34
C SER A 4 3.15 -41.90 3.52
N ASP A 5 3.66 -41.53 4.70
CA ASP A 5 2.83 -41.18 5.85
C ASP A 5 2.42 -39.69 5.76
N PRO A 6 1.11 -39.36 5.73
CA PRO A 6 0.64 -37.97 5.73
C PRO A 6 1.19 -37.11 6.87
N LYS A 7 1.53 -37.68 8.04
CA LYS A 7 2.04 -36.92 9.19
C LYS A 7 3.50 -36.50 9.00
N ASP A 8 4.34 -37.43 8.54
CA ASP A 8 5.73 -37.13 8.22
C ASP A 8 5.78 -36.13 7.06
N LEU A 9 4.99 -36.37 6.01
CA LEU A 9 4.88 -35.46 4.88
C LEU A 9 4.38 -34.07 5.29
N ALA A 10 3.42 -33.97 6.22
CA ALA A 10 2.94 -32.68 6.74
C ALA A 10 4.08 -31.86 7.38
N SER A 11 4.97 -32.52 8.14
CA SER A 11 6.14 -31.85 8.74
C SER A 11 7.12 -31.34 7.68
N LEU A 12 7.29 -32.07 6.57
CA LEU A 12 8.12 -31.62 5.45
C LEU A 12 7.49 -30.42 4.73
N LEU A 13 6.19 -30.47 4.47
CA LEU A 13 5.47 -29.38 3.83
C LEU A 13 5.44 -28.12 4.72
N GLU A 14 5.36 -28.28 6.05
CA GLU A 14 5.54 -27.18 7.00
C GLU A 14 6.92 -26.53 6.81
N ALA A 15 7.98 -27.32 6.71
CA ALA A 15 9.33 -26.81 6.47
C ALA A 15 9.46 -26.06 5.13
N PHE A 16 8.87 -26.60 4.05
CA PHE A 16 8.85 -25.92 2.75
C PHE A 16 8.13 -24.58 2.80
N LEU A 17 6.95 -24.53 3.44
CA LEU A 17 6.14 -23.32 3.54
C LEU A 17 6.79 -22.26 4.43
N LEU A 18 7.40 -22.67 5.55
CA LEU A 18 8.16 -21.76 6.43
C LEU A 18 9.37 -21.18 5.69
N ALA A 19 10.12 -21.99 4.96
CA ALA A 19 11.31 -21.55 4.24
C ALA A 19 10.99 -20.66 3.03
N ALA A 20 9.87 -20.92 2.34
CA ALA A 20 9.53 -20.20 1.12
C ALA A 20 9.09 -18.74 1.35
N GLY A 21 8.46 -18.45 2.50
CA GLY A 21 7.96 -17.10 2.83
C GLY A 21 6.87 -16.55 1.89
N LYS A 22 6.36 -17.35 0.96
CA LYS A 22 5.35 -16.97 -0.05
C LYS A 22 4.40 -18.15 -0.35
N PRO A 23 3.21 -17.89 -0.91
CA PRO A 23 2.31 -18.96 -1.35
C PRO A 23 3.00 -19.94 -2.30
N MET A 24 2.72 -21.23 -2.11
CA MET A 24 3.24 -22.30 -2.93
C MET A 24 2.12 -23.23 -3.38
N SER A 25 2.03 -23.48 -4.69
CA SER A 25 1.06 -24.43 -5.25
C SER A 25 1.45 -25.87 -4.93
N ILE A 26 0.48 -26.78 -4.97
CA ILE A 26 0.71 -28.22 -4.79
C ILE A 26 1.69 -28.73 -5.86
N ASP A 27 1.55 -28.26 -7.10
CA ASP A 27 2.44 -28.64 -8.19
C ASP A 27 3.88 -28.21 -7.89
N ARG A 28 4.06 -26.97 -7.40
CA ARG A 28 5.38 -26.47 -7.02
C ARG A 28 5.98 -27.23 -5.84
N MET A 29 5.18 -27.64 -4.87
CA MET A 29 5.64 -28.52 -3.78
C MET A 29 6.07 -29.89 -4.32
N ALA A 30 5.32 -30.46 -5.26
CA ALA A 30 5.61 -31.76 -5.85
C ALA A 30 6.91 -31.75 -6.67
N GLU A 31 7.22 -30.63 -7.33
CA GLU A 31 8.48 -30.43 -8.08
C GLU A 31 9.72 -30.43 -7.19
N LEU A 32 9.60 -30.21 -5.88
CA LEU A 32 10.74 -30.25 -4.95
C LEU A 32 11.21 -31.67 -4.63
N PHE A 33 10.42 -32.69 -5.00
CA PHE A 33 10.76 -34.09 -4.84
C PHE A 33 11.38 -34.64 -6.12
N GLU A 34 12.33 -35.58 -5.95
CA GLU A 34 12.80 -36.41 -7.06
C GLU A 34 11.65 -37.24 -7.65
N GLU A 35 11.72 -37.55 -8.94
CA GLU A 35 10.63 -38.20 -9.67
C GLU A 35 10.20 -39.54 -9.04
N ALA A 36 11.17 -40.31 -8.51
CA ALA A 36 10.93 -41.60 -7.87
C ALA A 36 10.22 -41.49 -6.50
N GLU A 37 10.37 -40.35 -5.82
CA GLU A 37 9.87 -40.14 -4.46
C GLU A 37 8.66 -39.20 -4.42
N ARG A 38 8.27 -38.63 -5.57
CA ARG A 38 7.21 -37.63 -5.67
C ARG A 38 5.88 -38.19 -5.15
N PRO A 39 5.34 -37.63 -4.06
CA PRO A 39 4.05 -38.03 -3.54
C PRO A 39 2.92 -37.73 -4.54
N ALA A 40 1.90 -38.59 -4.59
CA ALA A 40 0.72 -38.31 -5.39
C ALA A 40 0.02 -37.01 -4.92
N PRO A 41 -0.60 -36.22 -5.82
CA PRO A 41 -1.28 -34.97 -5.44
C PRO A 41 -2.34 -35.13 -4.34
N ALA A 42 -3.04 -36.27 -4.32
CA ALA A 42 -4.01 -36.58 -3.27
C ALA A 42 -3.36 -36.77 -1.89
N LEU A 43 -2.13 -37.30 -1.85
CA LEU A 43 -1.37 -37.48 -0.61
C LEU A 43 -0.86 -36.12 -0.09
N LEU A 44 -0.39 -35.24 -0.97
CA LEU A 44 -0.03 -33.86 -0.62
C LEU A 44 -1.21 -33.10 0.00
N ARG A 45 -2.41 -33.20 -0.60
CA ARG A 45 -3.63 -32.58 -0.02
C ARG A 45 -3.95 -33.13 1.37
N LYS A 46 -3.88 -34.45 1.55
CA LYS A 46 -4.09 -35.07 2.87
C LYS A 46 -3.06 -34.59 3.90
N ALA A 47 -1.80 -34.45 3.51
CA ALA A 47 -0.75 -33.92 4.38
C ALA A 47 -1.02 -32.45 4.75
N LEU A 48 -1.47 -31.62 3.81
CA LEU A 48 -1.88 -30.22 4.08
C LEU A 48 -3.08 -30.14 5.03
N GLU A 49 -4.07 -31.03 4.90
CA GLU A 49 -5.19 -31.12 5.87
C GLU A 49 -4.72 -31.53 7.28
N VAL A 50 -3.74 -32.42 7.38
CA VAL A 50 -3.10 -32.79 8.65
C VAL A 50 -2.35 -31.60 9.24
N LEU A 51 -1.60 -30.87 8.41
CA LEU A 51 -0.90 -29.66 8.81
C LEU A 51 -1.87 -28.58 9.31
N ASP A 52 -2.95 -28.29 8.58
CA ASP A 52 -3.98 -27.32 9.01
C ASP A 52 -4.55 -27.67 10.40
N LYS A 53 -4.89 -28.94 10.62
CA LYS A 53 -5.35 -29.42 11.93
C LYS A 53 -4.31 -29.23 13.01
N SER A 54 -3.02 -29.44 12.71
CA SER A 54 -1.91 -29.24 13.66
C SER A 54 -1.67 -27.76 14.01
N CYS A 55 -2.04 -26.82 13.12
CA CYS A 55 -1.95 -25.38 13.35
C CYS A 55 -3.06 -24.85 14.29
N LYS A 56 -4.05 -25.66 14.67
CA LYS A 56 -5.09 -25.25 15.62
C LYS A 56 -4.47 -24.94 16.99
N GLY A 57 -4.84 -23.78 17.55
CA GLY A 57 -4.28 -23.29 18.81
C GLY A 57 -2.90 -22.62 18.70
N ARG A 58 -2.24 -22.64 17.54
CA ARG A 58 -0.96 -21.95 17.33
C ARG A 58 -1.14 -20.48 16.93
N ALA A 59 -0.05 -19.71 17.01
CA ALA A 59 -0.01 -18.30 16.63
C ALA A 59 -0.05 -18.08 15.11
N PHE A 60 0.27 -19.11 14.33
CA PHE A 60 0.20 -19.13 12.88
C PHE A 60 -0.91 -20.08 12.38
N GLU A 61 -1.23 -19.97 11.11
CA GLU A 61 -2.20 -20.81 10.42
C GLU A 61 -1.75 -21.15 9.00
N LEU A 62 -2.22 -22.29 8.51
CA LEU A 62 -2.14 -22.63 7.10
C LEU A 62 -3.30 -21.92 6.38
N LYS A 63 -2.96 -21.11 5.38
CA LYS A 63 -3.95 -20.40 4.56
C LYS A 63 -3.79 -20.82 3.11
N GLU A 64 -4.90 -21.21 2.49
CA GLU A 64 -5.00 -21.40 1.05
C GLU A 64 -5.48 -20.11 0.40
N VAL A 65 -4.75 -19.67 -0.62
CA VAL A 65 -4.98 -18.47 -1.45
C VAL A 65 -4.89 -18.85 -2.93
N ALA A 66 -5.16 -17.91 -3.84
CA ALA A 66 -5.22 -18.16 -5.28
C ALA A 66 -3.94 -18.78 -5.87
N SER A 67 -2.76 -18.44 -5.33
CA SER A 67 -1.49 -19.00 -5.77
C SER A 67 -1.06 -20.28 -5.04
N GLY A 68 -1.81 -20.74 -4.03
CA GLY A 68 -1.55 -21.98 -3.30
C GLY A 68 -1.62 -21.81 -1.79
N TYR A 69 -0.75 -22.51 -1.06
CA TYR A 69 -0.76 -22.56 0.40
C TYR A 69 0.38 -21.71 0.98
N ARG A 70 0.14 -21.03 2.11
CA ARG A 70 1.18 -20.36 2.90
C ARG A 70 0.94 -20.53 4.40
N LEU A 71 2.00 -20.45 5.18
CA LEU A 71 1.91 -20.25 6.63
C LEU A 71 2.01 -18.76 6.92
N GLN A 72 1.07 -18.27 7.73
CA GLN A 72 1.05 -16.85 8.11
C GLN A 72 0.64 -16.70 9.57
N VAL A 73 1.03 -15.58 10.18
CA VAL A 73 0.60 -15.24 11.53
C VAL A 73 -0.90 -14.90 11.51
N ARG A 74 -1.63 -15.38 12.52
CA ARG A 74 -3.07 -15.11 12.62
C ARG A 74 -3.33 -13.62 12.83
N GLU A 75 -4.38 -13.12 12.18
CA GLU A 75 -4.73 -11.70 12.16
C GLU A 75 -4.85 -11.06 13.55
N ARG A 76 -5.36 -11.81 14.55
CA ARG A 76 -5.47 -11.35 15.94
C ARG A 76 -4.14 -10.89 16.54
N PHE A 77 -2.99 -11.32 16.03
CA PHE A 77 -1.67 -10.91 16.51
C PHE A 77 -1.05 -9.75 15.70
N SER A 78 -1.72 -9.28 14.64
CA SER A 78 -1.24 -8.21 13.75
C SER A 78 -0.78 -6.94 14.51
N PRO A 79 -1.51 -6.44 15.53
CA PRO A 79 -1.09 -5.23 16.26
C PRO A 79 0.26 -5.35 17.00
N TRP A 80 0.68 -6.57 17.34
CA TRP A 80 1.95 -6.85 18.00
C TRP A 80 3.05 -7.14 16.98
N VAL A 81 2.76 -7.99 16.00
CA VAL A 81 3.71 -8.38 14.95
C VAL A 81 4.12 -7.14 14.15
N GLY A 82 3.18 -6.23 13.89
CA GLY A 82 3.42 -4.95 13.23
C GLY A 82 4.47 -4.06 13.91
N ARG A 83 4.76 -4.26 15.20
CA ARG A 83 5.78 -3.50 15.94
C ARG A 83 7.20 -3.95 15.65
N LEU A 84 7.38 -5.08 14.97
CA LEU A 84 8.70 -5.58 14.58
C LEU A 84 9.35 -4.70 13.50
N TRP A 85 8.53 -3.97 12.73
CA TRP A 85 9.01 -3.04 11.71
C TRP A 85 9.10 -1.62 12.29
N GLU A 86 10.27 -1.01 12.18
CA GLU A 86 10.54 0.37 12.63
C GLU A 86 9.65 1.37 11.87
N GLU A 87 9.49 1.17 10.57
CA GLU A 87 8.59 1.94 9.74
C GLU A 87 7.25 1.23 9.58
N ARG A 88 6.17 1.91 10.00
CA ARG A 88 4.82 1.43 9.68
C ARG A 88 4.58 1.57 8.18
N PRO A 89 4.12 0.52 7.49
CA PRO A 89 3.70 0.63 6.11
C PRO A 89 2.70 1.77 5.94
N GLN A 90 2.90 2.63 4.94
CA GLN A 90 1.94 3.69 4.66
C GLN A 90 0.55 3.11 4.45
N ARG A 91 -0.44 3.68 5.15
CA ARG A 91 -1.84 3.30 4.98
C ARG A 91 -2.30 3.69 3.58
N TYR A 92 -3.08 2.81 2.95
CA TYR A 92 -3.72 3.13 1.69
C TYR A 92 -4.79 4.20 1.88
N SER A 93 -4.86 5.14 0.94
CA SER A 93 -5.91 6.15 0.95
C SER A 93 -7.27 5.53 0.65
N ARG A 94 -8.33 6.13 1.18
CA ARG A 94 -9.71 5.73 0.91
C ARG A 94 -10.01 5.69 -0.60
N ALA A 95 -9.57 6.71 -1.34
CA ALA A 95 -9.76 6.78 -2.79
C ALA A 95 -9.10 5.61 -3.55
N LEU A 96 -7.93 5.15 -3.10
CA LEU A 96 -7.25 3.99 -3.70
C LEU A 96 -8.06 2.71 -3.46
N LEU A 97 -8.50 2.48 -2.23
CA LEU A 97 -9.29 1.30 -1.86
C LEU A 97 -10.66 1.30 -2.54
N GLU A 98 -11.35 2.43 -2.61
CA GLU A 98 -12.62 2.56 -3.35
C GLU A 98 -12.45 2.23 -4.84
N THR A 99 -11.39 2.73 -5.47
CA THR A 99 -11.07 2.45 -6.87
C THR A 99 -10.81 0.95 -7.07
N LEU A 100 -10.01 0.35 -6.18
CA LEU A 100 -9.71 -1.08 -6.23
C LEU A 100 -10.96 -1.95 -6.07
N VAL A 101 -11.84 -1.59 -5.13
CA VAL A 101 -13.11 -2.28 -4.89
C VAL A 101 -13.97 -2.25 -6.15
N LEU A 102 -14.12 -1.09 -6.81
CA LEU A 102 -14.88 -1.01 -8.06
C LEU A 102 -14.31 -1.92 -9.14
N ILE A 103 -12.98 -2.00 -9.27
CA ILE A 103 -12.33 -2.93 -10.20
C ILE A 103 -12.64 -4.38 -9.82
N ALA A 104 -12.54 -4.75 -8.54
CA ALA A 104 -12.79 -6.13 -8.09
C ALA A 104 -14.21 -6.61 -8.39
N TYR A 105 -15.24 -5.78 -8.14
CA TYR A 105 -16.65 -6.17 -8.32
C TYR A 105 -17.21 -5.92 -9.72
N ARG A 106 -16.57 -5.08 -10.55
CA ARG A 106 -17.10 -4.68 -11.87
C ARG A 106 -16.15 -4.94 -13.04
N GLN A 107 -15.03 -5.60 -12.81
CA GLN A 107 -14.13 -6.02 -13.89
C GLN A 107 -14.87 -6.82 -14.99
N PRO A 108 -14.53 -6.64 -16.26
CA PRO A 108 -13.56 -5.67 -16.77
C PRO A 108 -14.13 -4.24 -16.84
N ILE A 109 -13.44 -3.26 -16.25
CA ILE A 109 -13.92 -1.86 -16.16
C ILE A 109 -12.86 -0.84 -16.61
N THR A 110 -13.27 0.25 -17.23
CA THR A 110 -12.41 1.36 -17.69
C THR A 110 -12.28 2.46 -16.64
N ARG A 111 -11.26 3.33 -16.76
CA ARG A 111 -11.12 4.50 -15.87
C ARG A 111 -12.35 5.41 -15.90
N GLY A 112 -12.91 5.66 -17.08
CA GLY A 112 -14.10 6.50 -17.23
C GLY A 112 -15.31 5.93 -16.49
N GLU A 113 -15.57 4.63 -16.64
CA GLU A 113 -16.67 3.95 -15.91
C GLU A 113 -16.48 4.02 -14.38
N ILE A 114 -15.23 3.98 -13.89
CA ILE A 114 -14.94 4.17 -12.46
C ILE A 114 -15.28 5.60 -12.02
N GLU A 115 -14.87 6.61 -12.80
CA GLU A 115 -15.15 8.02 -12.54
C GLU A 115 -16.65 8.32 -12.54
N ASP A 116 -17.39 7.76 -13.49
CA ASP A 116 -18.84 7.89 -13.60
C ASP A 116 -19.56 7.33 -12.36
N ILE A 117 -19.10 6.19 -11.84
CA ILE A 117 -19.68 5.57 -10.63
C ILE A 117 -19.32 6.36 -9.37
N ARG A 118 -18.10 6.90 -9.27
CA ARG A 118 -17.65 7.65 -8.09
C ARG A 118 -18.12 9.11 -8.09
N GLY A 119 -18.51 9.64 -9.24
CA GLY A 119 -18.85 11.06 -9.42
C GLY A 119 -17.67 12.03 -9.28
N VAL A 120 -16.44 11.51 -9.20
CA VAL A 120 -15.21 12.29 -9.07
C VAL A 120 -14.10 11.70 -9.93
N ALA A 121 -13.20 12.56 -10.42
CA ALA A 121 -12.05 12.14 -11.20
C ALA A 121 -11.15 11.18 -10.41
N VAL A 122 -10.62 10.16 -11.07
CA VAL A 122 -9.68 9.21 -10.47
C VAL A 122 -8.27 9.72 -10.76
N ASN A 123 -7.51 10.01 -9.70
CA ASN A 123 -6.13 10.41 -9.84
C ASN A 123 -5.34 9.31 -10.59
N SER A 124 -4.69 9.67 -11.70
CA SER A 124 -3.88 8.76 -12.52
C SER A 124 -2.82 8.01 -11.71
N GLN A 125 -2.30 8.60 -10.63
CA GLN A 125 -1.34 7.97 -9.74
C GLN A 125 -1.94 6.77 -9.00
N ILE A 126 -3.24 6.77 -8.68
CA ILE A 126 -3.92 5.62 -8.06
C ILE A 126 -3.87 4.42 -8.98
N VAL A 127 -4.26 4.60 -10.25
CA VAL A 127 -4.23 3.53 -11.26
C VAL A 127 -2.80 3.02 -11.45
N LYS A 128 -1.82 3.93 -11.53
CA LYS A 128 -0.40 3.58 -11.62
C LYS A 128 0.05 2.72 -10.43
N THR A 129 -0.25 3.11 -9.20
CA THR A 129 0.09 2.35 -7.99
C THR A 129 -0.58 0.98 -7.95
N LEU A 130 -1.83 0.85 -8.40
CA LEU A 130 -2.52 -0.45 -8.47
C LEU A 130 -1.88 -1.41 -9.49
N LEU A 131 -1.40 -0.87 -10.62
CA LEU A 131 -0.66 -1.63 -11.63
C LEU A 131 0.74 -2.01 -11.14
N GLU A 132 1.48 -1.10 -10.52
CA GLU A 132 2.83 -1.34 -9.97
C GLU A 132 2.84 -2.39 -8.87
N ARG A 133 1.79 -2.44 -8.04
CA ARG A 133 1.59 -3.49 -7.02
C ARG A 133 1.10 -4.81 -7.60
N GLU A 134 0.90 -4.87 -8.91
CA GLU A 134 0.33 -5.99 -9.64
C GLU A 134 -1.04 -6.43 -9.12
N TRP A 135 -1.77 -5.60 -8.38
CA TRP A 135 -3.13 -5.93 -7.93
C TRP A 135 -4.13 -5.87 -9.07
N VAL A 136 -3.85 -5.01 -10.04
CA VAL A 136 -4.65 -4.79 -11.23
C VAL A 136 -3.76 -4.96 -12.46
N ARG A 137 -4.34 -5.39 -13.57
CA ARG A 137 -3.71 -5.44 -14.89
C ARG A 137 -4.66 -4.95 -15.97
N VAL A 138 -4.11 -4.60 -17.13
CA VAL A 138 -4.89 -4.32 -18.32
C VAL A 138 -5.27 -5.64 -19.00
N VAL A 139 -6.57 -5.84 -19.25
CA VAL A 139 -7.11 -7.02 -19.95
C VAL A 139 -7.42 -6.78 -21.41
N GLY A 140 -7.47 -5.52 -21.83
CA GLY A 140 -7.80 -5.13 -23.20
C GLY A 140 -8.19 -3.66 -23.27
N HIS A 141 -8.77 -3.25 -24.40
CA HIS A 141 -9.26 -1.89 -24.62
C HIS A 141 -10.71 -1.95 -25.09
N ARG A 142 -11.54 -1.01 -24.62
CA ARG A 142 -12.95 -0.94 -25.02
C ARG A 142 -13.07 -0.42 -26.46
N ASP A 143 -14.04 -0.94 -27.21
CA ASP A 143 -14.31 -0.52 -28.59
C ASP A 143 -15.22 0.72 -28.64
N VAL A 144 -14.71 1.83 -28.11
CA VAL A 144 -15.34 3.16 -28.11
C VAL A 144 -14.28 4.20 -28.49
N PRO A 145 -14.67 5.43 -28.89
CA PRO A 145 -13.71 6.49 -29.19
C PRO A 145 -12.67 6.68 -28.07
N GLY A 146 -11.40 6.77 -28.45
CA GLY A 146 -10.27 6.83 -27.51
C GLY A 146 -9.77 5.48 -26.99
N ARG A 147 -10.46 4.38 -27.30
CA ARG A 147 -10.11 2.99 -26.95
C ARG A 147 -9.53 2.85 -25.53
N PRO A 148 -10.26 3.23 -24.48
CA PRO A 148 -9.73 3.24 -23.12
C PRO A 148 -9.38 1.83 -22.65
N ALA A 149 -8.30 1.73 -21.86
CA ALA A 149 -7.87 0.48 -21.24
C ALA A 149 -8.92 -0.05 -20.25
N MET A 150 -9.11 -1.36 -20.24
CA MET A 150 -9.96 -2.09 -19.30
C MET A 150 -9.10 -2.80 -18.26
N PHE A 151 -9.48 -2.66 -17.00
CA PHE A 151 -8.78 -3.16 -15.84
C PHE A 151 -9.47 -4.38 -15.23
N ALA A 152 -8.67 -5.31 -14.74
CA ALA A 152 -9.10 -6.45 -13.95
C ALA A 152 -8.09 -6.76 -12.85
N THR A 153 -8.55 -7.42 -11.79
CA THR A 153 -7.73 -7.92 -10.70
C THR A 153 -6.82 -9.08 -11.13
N THR A 154 -5.80 -9.36 -10.33
CA THR A 154 -4.82 -10.43 -10.57
C THR A 154 -4.85 -11.48 -9.45
N LYS A 155 -4.04 -12.54 -9.60
CA LYS A 155 -3.78 -13.47 -8.50
C LYS A 155 -3.07 -12.81 -7.31
N GLN A 156 -2.19 -11.83 -7.58
CA GLN A 156 -1.50 -11.10 -6.53
C GLN A 156 -2.47 -10.31 -5.65
N PHE A 157 -3.54 -9.75 -6.24
CA PHE A 157 -4.65 -9.18 -5.48
C PHE A 157 -5.29 -10.23 -4.56
N LEU A 158 -5.69 -11.38 -5.12
CA LEU A 158 -6.32 -12.45 -4.33
C LEU A 158 -5.41 -12.93 -3.19
N ASP A 159 -4.12 -13.14 -3.46
CA ASP A 159 -3.14 -13.55 -2.45
C ASP A 159 -2.94 -12.48 -1.36
N HIS A 160 -2.97 -11.20 -1.72
CA HIS A 160 -2.85 -10.10 -0.76
C HIS A 160 -4.05 -10.07 0.18
N PHE A 161 -5.26 -10.23 -0.35
CA PHE A 161 -6.51 -10.21 0.41
C PHE A 161 -6.92 -11.57 0.98
N ASN A 162 -6.02 -12.57 0.96
CA ASN A 162 -6.26 -13.91 1.52
C ASN A 162 -7.42 -14.69 0.87
N LEU A 163 -7.65 -14.48 -0.42
CA LEU A 163 -8.74 -15.07 -1.21
C LEU A 163 -8.23 -16.17 -2.15
N LYS A 164 -9.04 -17.21 -2.37
CA LYS A 164 -8.78 -18.26 -3.37
C LYS A 164 -9.25 -17.86 -4.76
N ASN A 165 -10.37 -17.15 -4.82
CA ASN A 165 -11.02 -16.71 -6.04
C ASN A 165 -11.88 -15.46 -5.74
N LEU A 166 -12.46 -14.88 -6.78
CA LEU A 166 -13.27 -13.67 -6.66
C LEU A 166 -14.64 -13.91 -6.01
N ASP A 167 -15.12 -15.15 -5.97
CA ASP A 167 -16.42 -15.50 -5.38
C ASP A 167 -16.40 -15.44 -3.84
N GLU A 168 -15.21 -15.46 -3.24
CA GLU A 168 -15.01 -15.25 -1.80
C GLU A 168 -15.11 -13.77 -1.37
N LEU A 169 -15.27 -12.84 -2.33
CA LEU A 169 -15.49 -11.44 -2.02
C LEU A 169 -16.86 -11.24 -1.36
N PRO A 170 -16.94 -10.49 -0.24
CA PRO A 170 -18.21 -10.21 0.43
C PRO A 170 -19.22 -9.54 -0.51
N PRO A 171 -20.51 -9.89 -0.50
CA PRO A 171 -21.51 -9.16 -1.27
C PRO A 171 -21.51 -7.67 -0.89
N LEU A 172 -21.67 -6.78 -1.88
CA LEU A 172 -21.69 -5.32 -1.65
C LEU A 172 -22.72 -4.87 -0.60
N ALA A 173 -23.81 -5.62 -0.43
CA ALA A 173 -24.81 -5.36 0.60
C ALA A 173 -24.24 -5.49 2.02
N VAL A 174 -23.39 -6.50 2.26
CA VAL A 174 -22.76 -6.76 3.56
C VAL A 174 -21.75 -5.67 3.91
N LEU A 175 -21.05 -5.11 2.91
CA LEU A 175 -20.08 -4.03 3.15
C LEU A 175 -20.73 -2.76 3.70
N ARG A 176 -21.99 -2.47 3.34
CA ARG A 176 -22.72 -1.30 3.87
C ARG A 176 -23.08 -1.44 5.35
N GLU A 177 -23.27 -2.67 5.81
CA GLU A 177 -23.56 -2.98 7.21
C GLU A 177 -22.28 -3.02 8.07
N MET A 178 -21.13 -3.24 7.43
CA MET A 178 -19.81 -3.25 8.05
C MET A 178 -19.15 -1.86 8.13
N GLU A 179 -19.80 -0.79 7.63
CA GLU A 179 -19.30 0.58 7.87
C GLU A 179 -19.25 0.80 9.38
N PRO A 180 -18.05 0.89 9.99
CA PRO A 180 -17.97 1.29 11.37
C PRO A 180 -18.57 2.70 11.46
N GLU A 181 -19.28 3.00 12.55
CA GLU A 181 -19.56 4.40 12.89
C GLU A 181 -18.27 5.22 12.68
N PRO A 182 -18.35 6.39 12.05
CA PRO A 182 -17.18 7.21 11.81
C PRO A 182 -16.45 7.38 13.13
N LEU A 183 -15.29 6.74 13.25
CA LEU A 183 -14.42 6.95 14.39
C LEU A 183 -14.15 8.46 14.45
N PRO A 184 -14.41 9.13 15.58
CA PRO A 184 -14.07 10.52 15.76
C PRO A 184 -12.63 10.72 15.30
N VAL A 185 -12.43 11.69 14.41
CA VAL A 185 -11.12 12.04 13.86
C VAL A 185 -10.34 12.84 14.92
N ASP A 186 -10.24 12.28 16.13
CA ASP A 186 -9.40 12.80 17.22
C ASP A 186 -8.56 11.63 17.73
N VAL A 187 -7.60 11.23 16.90
CA VAL A 187 -6.39 10.60 17.41
C VAL A 187 -5.30 11.67 17.45
N GLU A 188 -5.59 12.77 18.16
CA GLU A 188 -4.51 13.50 18.81
C GLU A 188 -3.92 12.51 19.84
N GLU A 189 -2.64 12.21 19.66
CA GLU A 189 -1.72 11.58 20.60
C GLU A 189 -2.38 10.83 21.76
N ALA A 190 -2.67 9.54 21.58
CA ALA A 190 -2.86 8.68 22.75
C ALA A 190 -1.58 8.79 23.61
N PRO A 191 -1.66 9.31 24.85
CA PRO A 191 -0.47 9.56 25.64
C PRO A 191 0.23 8.22 25.87
N VAL A 192 1.52 8.19 25.55
CA VAL A 192 2.37 7.04 25.85
C VAL A 192 2.21 6.73 27.34
N PRO A 193 1.91 5.48 27.72
CA PRO A 193 1.79 5.11 29.12
C PRO A 193 3.04 5.56 29.88
N VAL A 194 2.86 6.28 30.99
CA VAL A 194 3.95 6.87 31.80
C VAL A 194 5.03 5.84 32.17
N ALA A 195 4.65 4.56 32.27
CA ALA A 195 5.57 3.45 32.53
C ALA A 195 6.56 3.15 31.38
N LEU A 196 6.23 3.49 30.12
CA LEU A 196 7.16 3.41 28.98
C LEU A 196 8.05 4.65 28.91
N GLN A 197 7.52 5.82 29.25
CA GLN A 197 8.29 7.07 29.37
C GLN A 197 9.38 6.94 30.44
N ALA A 198 9.01 6.46 31.64
CA ALA A 198 9.94 6.31 32.75
C ALA A 198 11.07 5.30 32.49
N ARG A 199 10.88 4.33 31.58
CA ARG A 199 11.92 3.37 31.21
C ARG A 199 12.91 3.94 30.21
N ALA A 200 12.43 4.78 29.28
CA ALA A 200 13.28 5.52 28.37
C ALA A 200 14.13 6.57 29.11
N ASP A 201 13.55 7.23 30.14
CA ASP A 201 14.24 8.24 30.93
C ASP A 201 15.30 7.67 31.88
N LEU A 202 15.16 6.40 32.31
CA LEU A 202 16.13 5.71 33.16
C LEU A 202 17.33 5.14 32.39
N GLU A 203 17.23 5.00 31.06
CA GLU A 203 18.29 4.50 30.19
C GLU A 203 19.16 5.61 29.59
N GLN A 204 18.84 6.88 29.83
CA GLN A 204 19.67 8.02 29.44
C GLN A 204 20.62 8.40 30.58
N GLU A 205 21.92 8.09 30.42
CA GLU A 205 22.97 8.73 31.23
C GLU A 205 23.00 10.25 30.94
N PRO A 206 23.36 11.09 31.93
CA PRO A 206 23.32 12.53 31.77
C PRO A 206 24.49 13.00 30.89
N GLU A 207 24.24 13.29 29.62
CA GLU A 207 25.16 14.11 28.82
C GLU A 207 25.00 15.59 29.18
N GLU A 208 26.11 16.17 29.65
CA GLU A 208 26.27 17.59 29.92
C GLU A 208 26.08 18.45 28.66
N ALA A 209 25.53 19.63 28.88
CA ALA A 209 25.23 20.65 27.88
C ALA A 209 26.44 21.07 27.02
N SER A 210 26.26 21.21 25.69
CA SER A 210 26.17 22.53 25.02
C SER A 210 26.10 22.44 23.48
N ARG A 211 25.46 23.49 22.92
CA ARG A 211 25.53 24.02 21.55
C ARG A 211 24.57 23.46 20.49
N GLY A 212 23.45 24.17 20.37
CA GLY A 212 23.20 24.95 19.15
C GLY A 212 22.37 24.25 18.07
N GLN A 213 21.10 23.96 18.37
CA GLN A 213 20.08 23.84 17.33
C GLN A 213 19.10 25.00 17.51
N THR A 214 19.22 26.00 16.65
CA THR A 214 18.25 27.08 16.52
C THR A 214 16.90 26.44 16.19
N SER A 215 15.99 26.42 17.16
CA SER A 215 14.64 25.89 16.98
C SER A 215 13.96 26.62 15.82
N PHE A 216 13.23 25.88 14.98
CA PHE A 216 12.43 26.41 13.87
C PHE A 216 11.50 27.57 14.30
N ARG A 217 11.09 27.57 15.58
CA ARG A 217 10.32 28.66 16.20
C ARG A 217 11.08 29.99 16.28
N SER A 218 12.39 29.95 16.47
CA SER A 218 13.24 31.14 16.52
C SER A 218 13.36 31.79 15.14
N LEU A 219 13.45 30.98 14.08
CA LEU A 219 13.51 31.47 12.70
C LEU A 219 12.19 32.11 12.26
N LEU A 220 11.06 31.55 12.67
CA LEU A 220 9.73 32.14 12.43
C LEU A 220 9.55 33.49 13.14
N ALA A 221 10.05 33.62 14.37
CA ALA A 221 9.98 34.87 15.12
C ALA A 221 10.88 35.97 14.52
N GLU A 222 12.04 35.62 13.96
CA GLU A 222 12.89 36.57 13.22
C GLU A 222 12.21 37.06 11.93
N LEU A 223 11.58 36.16 11.17
CA LEU A 223 10.86 36.53 9.94
C LEU A 223 9.70 37.49 10.22
N ASP A 224 8.91 37.23 11.26
CA ASP A 224 7.78 38.08 11.67
C ASP A 224 8.26 39.49 12.08
N SER A 225 9.43 39.57 12.73
CA SER A 225 10.02 40.86 13.12
C SER A 225 10.50 41.68 11.91
N MET A 226 10.90 41.01 10.83
CA MET A 226 11.35 41.68 9.60
C MET A 226 10.19 42.23 8.75
N GLU A 227 9.00 41.61 8.80
CA GLU A 227 7.82 42.10 8.07
C GLU A 227 7.22 43.38 8.67
N THR A 228 7.37 43.60 9.98
CA THR A 228 6.78 44.78 10.66
C THR A 228 7.46 46.13 10.33
N GLY A 229 8.59 46.13 9.61
CA GLY A 229 9.35 47.33 9.24
C GLY A 229 9.30 47.73 7.76
N LEU A 230 8.62 46.96 6.90
CA LEU A 230 8.51 47.27 5.49
C LEU A 230 7.51 48.41 5.28
N LYS A 231 8.00 49.59 4.87
CA LYS A 231 7.16 50.68 4.37
C LYS A 231 6.40 50.20 3.15
N THR A 232 5.08 50.07 3.26
CA THR A 232 4.17 49.82 2.14
C THR A 232 3.80 51.13 1.46
N ASP A 233 4.78 51.86 0.93
CA ASP A 233 4.51 52.98 0.03
C ASP A 233 5.02 52.59 -1.36
N PHE A 234 4.08 52.18 -2.20
CA PHE A 234 4.31 51.75 -3.59
C PHE A 234 4.20 52.95 -4.56
N ASP A 235 4.78 54.10 -4.19
CA ASP A 235 4.70 55.33 -5.00
C ASP A 235 5.92 55.52 -5.93
N ASP A 236 7.00 54.74 -5.75
CA ASP A 236 8.23 54.86 -6.55
C ASP A 236 8.29 53.96 -7.80
N LEU A 237 7.22 53.21 -8.11
CA LEU A 237 7.18 52.27 -9.25
C LEU A 237 6.46 52.80 -10.49
N ARG A 238 6.31 54.12 -10.64
CA ARG A 238 5.68 54.73 -11.83
C ARG A 238 6.58 55.49 -12.79
N ASP A 239 7.87 55.67 -12.52
CA ASP A 239 8.70 56.56 -13.34
C ASP A 239 9.74 55.88 -14.26
N GLU A 240 9.80 54.54 -14.36
CA GLU A 240 10.77 53.86 -15.26
C GLU A 240 10.12 53.17 -16.49
N ALA A 241 8.88 53.51 -16.84
CA ALA A 241 8.17 52.91 -17.98
C ALA A 241 7.94 53.85 -19.18
N GLU A 242 8.62 54.99 -19.28
CA GLU A 242 8.48 55.89 -20.45
C GLU A 242 9.71 56.02 -21.37
N ASP A 243 10.89 55.46 -21.06
CA ASP A 243 12.11 55.78 -21.83
C ASP A 243 12.67 54.68 -22.78
N GLU A 244 11.93 53.60 -23.05
CA GLU A 244 12.37 52.57 -24.03
C GLU A 244 11.52 52.46 -25.31
N SER A 245 10.57 53.38 -25.55
CA SER A 245 9.78 53.38 -26.79
C SER A 245 10.28 54.36 -27.89
N GLN A 246 11.50 54.90 -27.76
CA GLN A 246 12.08 55.81 -28.77
C GLN A 246 13.55 55.52 -29.11
N ARG A 247 13.91 54.32 -29.59
CA ARG A 247 15.12 54.13 -30.41
C ARG A 247 14.95 53.06 -31.48
N LEU A 248 14.23 53.41 -32.55
CA LEU A 248 14.42 52.84 -33.88
C LEU A 248 15.00 53.95 -34.77
N PRO A 249 16.22 53.82 -35.32
CA PRO A 249 16.65 54.68 -36.41
C PRO A 249 16.06 54.15 -37.73
N ASP A 250 15.29 55.01 -38.39
CA ASP A 250 15.05 54.96 -39.83
C ASP A 250 16.37 55.10 -40.59
N GLU A 251 16.70 54.16 -41.48
CA GLU A 251 17.47 54.45 -42.69
C GLU A 251 16.84 53.77 -43.92
N ASP A 252 15.94 54.55 -44.51
CA ASP A 252 15.76 54.86 -45.92
C ASP A 252 16.61 54.09 -46.97
N ARG A 253 15.88 53.47 -47.92
CA ARG A 253 16.09 53.47 -49.40
C ARG A 253 17.49 53.12 -49.96
N ARG A 254 17.52 52.13 -50.86
CA ARG A 254 17.53 52.35 -52.34
C ARG A 254 17.63 51.03 -53.12
N ASP A 255 16.86 51.02 -54.20
CA ASP A 255 16.96 50.30 -55.47
C ASP A 255 18.29 49.59 -55.77
N TYR A 256 18.23 48.32 -56.21
CA TYR A 256 18.50 47.88 -57.60
C TYR A 256 18.13 46.40 -57.79
#